data_AF-A0A497AWY3-F1
#
_entry.id   AF-A0A497AWY3-F1
#
_cell.length_a   1.000
_cell.length_b   1.000
_cell.length_c   1.000
_cell.angle_alpha   90.00
_cell.angle_beta   90.00
_cell.angle_gamma   90.00
#
_symmetry.space_group_name_H-M   'P 1'
#
loop_
_entity.id
_entity.type
_entity.pdbx_description
1 polymer ?
#
loop_
_entity_poly.entity_id
_entity_poly.type
_entity_poly.pdbx_seq_one_letter_code
_entity_poly.pdbx_strand_id
1 'polypeptide(L)'
;MGTQADQSPLAPDIVVASQLYDWEPTLLDMIAKHQAGEMGGTAYQLTLENGGLVMSYADTLSEEAVAAAEAAAAGIAAGDINVTIE
;
A
#
# COMPACT_ATOMS: atom_id res chain seq x y z
N MET A 1 1.70 -6.59 12.95
CA MET A 1 1.47 -6.02 11.61
C MET A 1 2.83 -5.74 10.99
N GLY A 2 3.05 -6.16 9.74
CA GLY A 2 4.25 -5.82 8.98
C GLY A 2 4.14 -4.45 8.30
N THR A 3 5.27 -3.82 8.02
CA THR A 3 5.36 -2.59 7.23
C THR A 3 6.42 -2.74 6.13
N GLN A 4 6.21 -2.01 5.04
CA GLN A 4 7.02 -1.94 3.81
C GLN A 4 7.06 -3.23 2.97
N ALA A 5 7.12 -4.40 3.59
CA ALA A 5 7.18 -5.69 2.94
C ALA A 5 6.29 -6.71 3.65
N ASP A 6 6.04 -7.86 3.01
CA ASP A 6 5.37 -8.96 3.68
C ASP A 6 6.29 -9.57 4.76
N GLN A 7 5.82 -9.47 6.01
CA GLN A 7 6.52 -10.03 7.17
C GLN A 7 5.90 -11.35 7.65
N SER A 8 4.87 -11.86 6.96
CA SER A 8 4.25 -13.16 7.27
C SER A 8 5.27 -14.31 7.37
N PRO A 9 6.36 -14.37 6.57
CA PRO A 9 7.33 -15.46 6.69
C PRO A 9 8.16 -15.43 7.98
N LEU A 10 8.28 -14.26 8.64
CA LEU A 10 9.08 -14.10 9.86
C LEU A 10 8.35 -14.62 11.11
N ALA A 11 7.03 -14.49 11.13
CA ALA A 11 6.19 -14.92 12.25
C ALA A 11 4.75 -15.18 11.76
N PRO A 12 4.50 -16.32 11.08
CA PRO A 12 3.22 -16.58 10.39
C PRO A 12 2.02 -16.67 11.35
N ASP A 13 2.25 -17.07 12.59
CA ASP A 13 1.20 -17.19 13.61
C ASP A 13 0.85 -15.85 14.29
N ILE A 14 1.66 -14.79 14.06
CA ILE A 14 1.55 -13.50 14.76
C ILE A 14 1.21 -12.36 13.78
N VAL A 15 1.73 -12.42 12.55
CA VAL A 15 1.52 -11.37 11.56
C VAL A 15 0.13 -11.53 10.95
N VAL A 16 -0.82 -10.74 11.46
CA VAL A 16 -2.22 -10.72 10.98
C VAL A 16 -2.43 -9.92 9.69
N ALA A 17 -1.55 -8.96 9.41
CA ALA A 17 -1.58 -8.11 8.23
C ALA A 17 -0.21 -7.46 7.99
N SER A 18 0.06 -7.10 6.74
CA SER A 18 1.22 -6.32 6.31
C SER A 18 0.77 -5.18 5.39
N GLN A 19 1.29 -3.98 5.61
CA GLN A 19 1.21 -2.89 4.62
C GLN A 19 2.48 -2.94 3.75
N LEU A 20 2.30 -3.16 2.46
CA LEU A 20 3.38 -3.25 1.48
C LEU A 20 3.54 -1.92 0.76
N TYR A 21 4.78 -1.56 0.47
CA TYR A 21 5.10 -0.44 -0.41
C TYR A 21 5.37 -0.97 -1.80
N ASP A 22 4.47 -0.72 -2.74
CA ASP A 22 4.70 -1.03 -4.14
C ASP A 22 5.37 0.16 -4.82
N TRP A 23 6.68 0.00 -5.02
CA TRP A 23 7.50 1.00 -5.68
C TRP A 23 7.46 0.88 -7.21
N GLU A 24 6.92 -0.20 -7.78
CA GLU A 24 6.97 -0.46 -9.21
C GLU A 24 6.36 0.69 -10.04
N PRO A 25 5.13 1.18 -9.76
CA PRO A 25 4.53 2.26 -10.55
C PRO A 25 5.36 3.54 -10.47
N THR A 26 5.88 3.86 -9.28
CA THR A 26 6.68 5.06 -9.04
C THR A 26 8.01 5.01 -9.79
N LEU A 27 8.73 3.89 -9.70
CA LEU A 27 10.01 3.70 -10.37
C LEU A 27 9.85 3.66 -11.89
N LEU A 28 8.80 3.01 -12.40
CA LEU A 28 8.50 2.98 -13.83
C LEU A 28 8.19 4.38 -14.38
N ASP A 29 7.41 5.21 -13.67
CA ASP A 29 7.16 6.60 -14.06
C ASP A 29 8.46 7.43 -14.08
N MET A 30 9.31 7.29 -13.05
CA MET A 30 10.61 7.98 -13.03
C MET A 30 11.50 7.59 -14.22
N ILE A 31 11.56 6.30 -14.56
CA ILE A 31 12.34 5.80 -15.71
C ILE A 31 11.76 6.36 -17.01
N ALA A 32 10.44 6.35 -17.18
CA ALA A 32 9.78 6.86 -18.38
C ALA A 32 10.02 8.36 -18.56
N LYS A 33 9.90 9.17 -17.49
CA LYS A 33 10.21 10.60 -17.51
C LYS A 33 11.66 10.88 -17.86
N HIS A 34 12.59 10.15 -17.24
CA HIS A 34 14.00 10.28 -17.57
C HIS A 34 14.27 10.00 -19.07
N GLN A 35 13.64 8.97 -19.63
CA GLN A 35 13.75 8.65 -21.07
C GLN A 35 13.13 9.73 -21.96
N ALA A 36 12.09 10.43 -21.48
CA ALA A 36 11.48 11.57 -22.16
C ALA A 36 12.29 12.88 -22.01
N GLY A 37 13.39 12.88 -21.25
CA GLY A 37 14.21 14.05 -20.98
C GLY A 37 13.75 14.90 -19.79
N GLU A 38 12.74 14.43 -19.05
CA GLU A 38 12.27 15.06 -17.81
C GLU A 38 13.06 14.52 -16.61
N MET A 39 13.84 15.39 -15.97
CA MET A 39 14.76 14.99 -14.90
C MET A 39 14.27 15.47 -13.53
N GLY A 40 13.92 14.53 -12.66
CA GLY A 40 13.61 14.79 -11.25
C GLY A 40 12.47 15.78 -11.03
N GLY A 41 12.42 16.41 -9.86
CA GLY A 41 11.47 17.48 -9.52
C GLY A 41 10.03 17.03 -9.21
N THR A 42 9.65 15.79 -9.55
CA THR A 42 8.37 15.20 -9.12
C THR A 42 8.49 14.68 -7.69
N ALA A 43 7.63 15.15 -6.79
CA ALA A 43 7.40 14.53 -5.50
C ALA A 43 6.36 13.42 -5.67
N TYR A 44 6.70 12.21 -5.24
CA TYR A 44 5.79 11.05 -5.29
C TYR A 44 5.23 10.79 -3.90
N GLN A 45 3.95 10.49 -3.85
CA GLN A 45 3.28 10.01 -2.65
C GLN A 45 2.75 8.60 -2.96
N LEU A 46 3.08 7.63 -2.12
CA LEU A 46 2.47 6.30 -2.20
C LEU A 46 1.15 6.35 -1.44
N THR A 47 0.06 5.92 -2.09
CA THR A 47 -1.28 5.90 -1.50
C THR A 47 -1.95 4.56 -1.78
N LEU A 48 -3.05 4.27 -1.08
CA LEU A 48 -3.91 3.14 -1.42
C LEU A 48 -4.61 3.36 -2.78
N GLU A 49 -4.90 4.63 -3.12
CA GLU A 49 -5.53 5.02 -4.40
C GLU A 49 -4.64 4.69 -5.60
N ASN A 50 -3.34 5.02 -5.53
CA ASN A 50 -2.42 4.84 -6.65
C ASN A 50 -1.70 3.49 -6.63
N GLY A 51 -2.08 2.58 -5.72
CA GLY A 51 -1.47 1.27 -5.56
C GLY A 51 -0.08 1.27 -4.96
N GLY A 52 0.49 2.44 -4.62
CA GLY A 52 1.80 2.53 -3.96
C GLY A 52 1.80 1.95 -2.54
N LEU A 53 0.63 1.84 -1.92
CA LEU A 53 0.39 1.07 -0.71
C LEU A 53 -0.58 -0.07 -1.01
N VAL A 54 -0.25 -1.27 -0.55
CA VAL A 54 -1.10 -2.46 -0.69
C VAL A 54 -1.25 -3.13 0.67
N MET A 55 -2.45 -3.59 0.98
CA MET A 55 -2.70 -4.36 2.20
C MET A 55 -2.68 -5.85 1.89
N SER A 56 -1.96 -6.62 2.71
CA SER A 56 -2.02 -8.07 2.74
C SER A 56 -2.51 -8.53 4.10
N TYR A 57 -3.38 -9.54 4.12
CA TYR A 57 -4.04 -10.07 5.31
C TYR A 57 -3.72 -11.55 5.46
N ALA A 58 -3.61 -12.01 6.70
CA ALA A 58 -3.40 -13.43 6.97
C ALA A 58 -4.68 -14.25 6.70
N ASP A 59 -4.51 -15.43 6.11
CA ASP A 59 -5.61 -16.37 5.81
C ASP A 59 -6.34 -16.90 7.06
N THR A 60 -5.76 -16.70 8.24
CA THR A 60 -6.35 -17.11 9.53
C THR A 60 -7.43 -16.15 10.02
N LEU A 61 -7.58 -14.97 9.39
CA LEU A 61 -8.60 -14.00 9.73
C LEU A 61 -9.98 -14.44 9.21
N SER A 62 -11.02 -14.11 9.97
CA SER A 62 -12.40 -14.30 9.52
C SER A 62 -12.73 -13.43 8.31
N GLU A 63 -13.57 -13.93 7.41
CA GLU A 63 -14.05 -13.19 6.23
C GLU A 63 -14.63 -11.81 6.57
N GLU A 64 -15.38 -11.71 7.69
CA GLU A 64 -15.96 -10.44 8.15
C GLU A 64 -14.88 -9.39 8.46
N ALA A 65 -13.79 -9.80 9.13
CA ALA A 65 -12.69 -8.91 9.48
C ALA A 65 -11.92 -8.46 8.23
N VAL A 66 -11.69 -9.37 7.27
CA VAL A 66 -11.03 -9.04 6.00
C VAL A 66 -11.90 -8.07 5.19
N ALA A 67 -13.20 -8.34 5.07
CA ALA A 67 -14.14 -7.47 4.35
C ALA A 67 -14.23 -6.07 4.98
N ALA A 68 -14.25 -5.97 6.32
CA ALA A 68 -14.22 -4.68 7.00
C ALA A 68 -12.91 -3.91 6.73
N ALA A 69 -11.77 -4.61 6.70
CA ALA A 69 -10.48 -4.00 6.42
C ALA A 69 -10.37 -3.53 4.95
N GLU A 70 -10.87 -4.32 4.00
CA GLU A 70 -10.95 -3.94 2.58
C GLU A 70 -11.89 -2.76 2.35
N ALA A 71 -13.05 -2.74 3.01
CA ALA A 71 -13.98 -1.61 2.94
C ALA A 71 -13.35 -0.32 3.48
N ALA A 72 -12.59 -0.41 4.58
CA ALA A 72 -11.85 0.73 5.10
C ALA A 72 -10.74 1.18 4.15
N ALA A 73 -9.96 0.24 3.58
CA ALA A 73 -8.91 0.55 2.61
C ALA A 73 -9.48 1.22 1.35
N ALA A 74 -10.62 0.74 0.84
CA ALA A 74 -11.35 1.33 -0.27
C ALA A 74 -11.89 2.73 0.07
N GLY A 75 -12.43 2.92 1.28
CA GLY A 75 -12.87 4.24 1.75
C GLY A 75 -11.73 5.25 1.87
N ILE A 76 -10.54 4.82 2.29
CA ILE A 76 -9.34 5.67 2.29
C ILE A 76 -8.91 5.99 0.86
N ALA A 77 -8.88 4.99 -0.03
CA ALA A 77 -8.51 5.17 -1.43
C ALA A 77 -9.48 6.12 -2.19
N ALA A 78 -10.77 6.07 -1.87
CA ALA A 78 -11.78 6.96 -2.43
C ALA A 78 -11.77 8.37 -1.80
N GLY A 79 -11.06 8.56 -0.69
CA GLY A 79 -11.06 9.81 0.09
C GLY A 79 -12.29 10.00 0.99
N ASP A 80 -13.18 9.00 1.08
CA ASP A 80 -14.33 9.00 1.99
C ASP A 80 -13.89 8.90 3.47
N ILE A 81 -12.78 8.22 3.71
CA ILE A 81 -12.12 8.11 5.02
C ILE A 81 -10.82 8.91 4.96
N ASN A 82 -10.77 10.00 5.74
CA ASN A 82 -9.60 10.87 5.76
C ASN A 82 -8.73 10.55 6.98
N VAL A 83 -7.48 10.15 6.72
CA VAL A 83 -6.49 9.87 7.76
C VAL A 83 -5.59 11.09 7.87
N THR A 84 -5.82 11.92 8.88
CA THR A 84 -4.97 13.09 9.14
C THR A 84 -3.55 12.63 9.46
N ILE A 85 -2.59 13.13 8.69
CA ILE A 85 -1.16 13.05 8.99
C ILE A 85 -0.85 14.24 9.91
N GLU A 86 -0.53 13.97 11.18
CA GLU A 86 0.02 14.99 12.10
C GLU A 86 1.50 15.26 11.83
#